data_AF-A0A453NE16-F1
#
_entry.id   AF-A0A453NE16-F1
#
_cell.length_a   1.000
_cell.length_b   1.000
_cell.length_c   1.000
_cell.angle_alpha   90.00
_cell.angle_beta   90.00
_cell.angle_gamma   90.00
#
_symmetry.space_group_name_H-M   'P 1'
#
loop_
_entity.id
_entity.type
_entity.pdbx_description
1 polymer ?
#
loop_
_entity_poly.entity_id
_entity_poly.type
_entity_poly.pdbx_seq_one_letter_code
_entity_poly.pdbx_strand_id
1 'polypeptide(L)'
;MPAMMGKAKAQQRLIDNLQDEFAKVQREYHLPAGDFPDVEHFKQVLAGYSIDKFEKMKPKMVQAVDDMLAHDIPDLLKNFSNPYQ
;
A
#
# COMPACT_ATOMS: atom_id res chain seq x y z
N MET A 1 -4.26 -10.50 11.49
CA MET A 1 -4.55 -11.95 11.41
C MET A 1 -4.73 -12.52 12.82
N PRO A 2 -5.64 -13.48 13.05
CA PRO A 2 -5.82 -14.12 14.35
C PRO A 2 -4.54 -14.86 14.80
N ALA A 3 -4.17 -14.74 16.08
CA ALA A 3 -2.92 -15.29 16.58
C ALA A 3 -2.90 -16.83 16.69
N MET A 4 -4.06 -17.47 16.92
CA MET A 4 -4.12 -18.89 17.30
C MET A 4 -4.92 -19.78 16.32
N MET A 5 -6.18 -19.44 16.01
CA MET A 5 -7.06 -20.27 15.17
C MET A 5 -7.85 -19.41 14.17
N GLY A 6 -8.18 -19.99 13.01
CA GLY A 6 -9.01 -19.33 12.01
C GLY A 6 -8.26 -18.45 11.01
N LYS A 7 -6.93 -18.56 10.94
CA LYS A 7 -6.09 -17.82 9.98
C LYS A 7 -6.56 -17.98 8.53
N ALA A 8 -6.74 -19.21 8.06
CA ALA A 8 -7.22 -19.48 6.70
C ALA A 8 -8.59 -18.82 6.41
N LYS A 9 -9.53 -18.92 7.35
CA LYS A 9 -10.86 -18.30 7.21
C LYS A 9 -10.79 -16.77 7.21
N ALA A 10 -9.93 -16.19 8.04
CA ALA A 10 -9.72 -14.74 8.10
C ALA A 10 -9.04 -14.22 6.82
N GLN A 11 -8.06 -14.96 6.29
CA GLN A 11 -7.42 -14.64 5.01
C GLN A 11 -8.40 -14.71 3.85
N GLN A 12 -9.20 -15.78 3.77
CA GLN A 12 -10.21 -15.89 2.71
C GLN A 12 -11.19 -14.72 2.77
N ARG A 13 -11.71 -14.38 3.96
CA ARG A 13 -12.59 -13.22 4.13
C ARG A 13 -11.94 -11.90 3.71
N LEU A 14 -10.64 -11.73 3.93
CA LEU A 14 -9.93 -10.52 3.54
C LEU A 14 -9.76 -10.45 2.01
N ILE A 15 -9.48 -11.58 1.36
CA ILE A 15 -9.39 -11.68 -0.10
C ILE A 15 -10.77 -11.43 -0.73
N ASP A 16 -11.83 -12.03 -0.18
CA ASP A 16 -13.20 -11.88 -0.70
C ASP A 16 -13.66 -10.41 -0.64
N ASN A 17 -13.31 -9.70 0.43
CA ASN A 17 -13.67 -8.28 0.65
C ASN A 17 -12.54 -7.31 0.27
N LEU A 18 -11.58 -7.72 -0.57
CA LEU A 18 -10.39 -6.91 -0.86
C LEU A 18 -10.72 -5.49 -1.40
N GLN A 19 -11.78 -5.38 -2.20
CA GLN A 19 -12.24 -4.09 -2.73
C GLN A 19 -12.63 -3.11 -1.63
N ASP A 20 -13.32 -3.59 -0.59
CA ASP A 20 -13.69 -2.76 0.56
C ASP A 20 -12.48 -2.38 1.39
N GLU A 21 -11.50 -3.28 1.52
CA GLU A 21 -10.23 -2.98 2.19
C GLU A 21 -9.45 -1.90 1.43
N PHE A 22 -9.39 -1.95 0.10
CA PHE A 22 -8.80 -0.88 -0.71
C PHE A 22 -9.53 0.45 -0.51
N ALA A 23 -10.86 0.45 -0.50
CA ALA A 23 -11.65 1.65 -0.25
C ALA A 23 -11.41 2.24 1.16
N LYS A 24 -11.13 1.41 2.18
CA LYS A 24 -10.74 1.88 3.51
C LYS A 24 -9.36 2.55 3.48
N VAL A 25 -8.37 1.90 2.87
CA VAL A 25 -7.01 2.43 2.76
C VAL A 25 -6.99 3.75 1.98
N GLN A 26 -7.75 3.85 0.89
CA GLN A 26 -7.94 5.10 0.13
C GLN A 26 -8.39 6.25 1.02
N ARG A 27 -9.41 6.02 1.86
CA ARG A 27 -9.97 7.06 2.73
C ARG A 27 -9.04 7.40 3.89
N GLU A 28 -8.42 6.39 4.51
CA GLU A 28 -7.56 6.55 5.69
C GLU A 28 -6.25 7.28 5.36
N TYR A 29 -5.67 6.99 4.20
CA TYR A 29 -4.38 7.56 3.76
C TYR A 29 -4.53 8.61 2.65
N HIS A 30 -5.76 9.00 2.32
CA HIS A 30 -6.07 10.00 1.28
C HIS A 30 -5.44 9.69 -0.09
N LEU A 31 -5.41 8.41 -0.46
CA LEU A 31 -4.77 7.94 -1.68
C LEU A 31 -5.75 7.97 -2.88
N PRO A 32 -5.30 8.44 -4.06
CA PRO A 32 -6.07 8.35 -5.30
C PRO A 32 -6.42 6.90 -5.67
N ALA A 33 -7.59 6.70 -6.27
CA ALA A 33 -8.00 5.36 -6.71
C ALA A 33 -7.10 4.79 -7.84
N GLY A 34 -6.47 5.66 -8.63
CA GLY A 34 -5.57 5.26 -9.72
C GLY A 34 -4.25 4.62 -9.26
N ASP A 35 -3.88 4.78 -7.99
CA ASP A 35 -2.65 4.20 -7.42
C ASP A 35 -2.86 2.75 -6.96
N PHE A 36 -4.10 2.26 -6.98
CA PHE A 36 -4.44 0.91 -6.54
C PHE A 36 -4.36 -0.08 -7.71
N PRO A 37 -3.86 -1.30 -7.46
CA PRO A 37 -3.81 -2.34 -8.47
C PRO A 37 -5.20 -2.89 -8.80
N ASP A 38 -5.31 -3.61 -9.91
CA ASP A 38 -6.53 -4.36 -10.25
C ASP A 38 -6.89 -5.36 -9.16
N VAL A 39 -8.14 -5.30 -8.69
CA VAL A 39 -8.61 -6.07 -7.54
C VAL A 39 -8.58 -7.57 -7.81
N GLU A 40 -9.02 -8.02 -8.99
CA GLU A 40 -9.10 -9.44 -9.30
C GLU A 40 -7.71 -10.05 -9.48
N HIS A 41 -6.80 -9.35 -10.15
CA HIS A 41 -5.40 -9.76 -10.23
C HIS A 41 -4.75 -9.81 -8.85
N PHE A 42 -4.97 -8.80 -8.01
CA PHE A 42 -4.39 -8.78 -6.66
C PHE A 42 -4.92 -9.91 -5.78
N LYS A 43 -6.21 -10.25 -5.86
CA LYS A 43 -6.79 -11.42 -5.17
C LYS A 43 -6.08 -12.72 -5.56
N GLN A 44 -5.84 -12.95 -6.84
CA GLN A 44 -5.17 -14.17 -7.34
C GLN A 44 -3.75 -14.27 -6.80
N VAL A 45 -3.00 -13.17 -6.82
CA VAL A 45 -1.63 -13.12 -6.29
C VAL A 45 -1.66 -13.36 -4.77
N LEU A 46 -2.52 -12.65 -4.04
CA LEU A 46 -2.60 -12.70 -2.58
C LEU A 46 -3.00 -14.09 -2.05
N ALA A 47 -3.80 -14.85 -2.81
CA ALA A 47 -4.18 -16.22 -2.48
C ALA A 47 -2.97 -17.18 -2.38
N GLY A 48 -1.87 -16.88 -3.08
CA GLY A 48 -0.62 -17.65 -3.02
C GLY A 48 0.26 -17.39 -1.79
N TYR A 49 -0.08 -16.39 -0.96
CA TYR A 49 0.72 -15.99 0.20
C TYR A 49 0.05 -16.32 1.53
N SER A 50 0.82 -16.37 2.62
CA SER A 50 0.30 -16.46 3.98
C SER A 50 0.34 -15.07 4.62
N ILE A 51 -0.83 -14.42 4.75
CA ILE A 51 -0.91 -13.03 5.23
C ILE A 51 -0.39 -12.87 6.67
N ASP A 52 -0.46 -13.93 7.48
CA ASP A 52 0.09 -13.91 8.84
C ASP A 52 1.62 -13.85 8.89
N LYS A 53 2.31 -14.10 7.77
CA LYS A 53 3.77 -13.95 7.64
C LYS A 53 4.18 -12.56 7.17
N PHE A 54 3.24 -11.69 6.81
CA PHE A 54 3.57 -10.34 6.40
C PHE A 54 4.14 -9.53 7.57
N GLU A 55 5.09 -8.67 7.25
CA GLU A 55 5.59 -7.72 8.23
C GLU A 55 4.48 -6.76 8.64
N LYS A 56 4.49 -6.36 9.91
CA LYS A 56 3.61 -5.29 10.38
C LYS A 56 4.02 -3.97 9.71
N MET A 57 3.03 -3.11 9.47
CA MET A 57 3.28 -1.76 8.98
C MET A 57 4.27 -1.04 9.90
N LYS A 58 5.27 -0.38 9.31
CA LYS A 58 6.28 0.41 10.00
C LYS A 58 6.05 1.88 9.65
N PRO A 59 5.38 2.67 10.52
CA PRO A 59 5.00 4.06 10.18
C PRO A 59 6.19 4.93 9.78
N LYS A 60 7.37 4.70 10.38
CA LYS A 60 8.61 5.41 10.02
C LYS A 60 9.05 5.20 8.58
N MET A 61 8.79 4.03 8.00
CA MET A 61 9.13 3.77 6.60
C MET A 61 8.18 4.48 5.65
N VAL A 62 6.90 4.60 6.02
CA VAL A 62 5.91 5.38 5.26
C VAL A 62 6.28 6.86 5.30
N GLN A 63 6.54 7.40 6.50
CA GLN A 63 6.95 8.80 6.66
C GLN A 63 8.20 9.15 5.83
N ALA A 64 9.19 8.26 5.78
CA ALA A 64 10.39 8.49 4.98
C ALA A 64 10.08 8.61 3.47
N VAL A 65 9.08 7.86 2.97
CA VAL A 65 8.62 7.98 1.58
C VAL A 65 7.84 9.28 1.39
N ASP A 66 6.98 9.65 2.33
CA ASP A 66 6.21 10.90 2.28
C ASP A 66 7.14 12.13 2.28
N ASP A 67 8.15 12.14 3.15
CA ASP A 67 9.16 13.21 3.22
C ASP A 67 9.94 13.32 1.90
N MET A 68 10.32 12.18 1.32
CA MET A 68 11.01 12.14 0.03
C MET A 68 10.14 12.73 -1.09
N LEU A 69 8.85 12.39 -1.14
CA LEU A 69 7.92 12.93 -2.13
C LEU A 69 7.67 14.43 -1.92
N ALA A 70 7.56 14.89 -0.68
CA ALA A 70 7.20 16.26 -0.33
C ALA A 70 8.38 17.26 -0.40
N HIS A 71 9.61 16.78 -0.15
CA HIS A 71 10.77 17.65 0.03
C HIS A 71 11.93 17.26 -0.88
N ASP A 72 12.41 16.01 -0.80
CA ASP A 72 13.65 15.61 -1.46
C ASP A 72 13.54 15.65 -2.99
N ILE A 73 12.42 15.18 -3.57
CA ILE A 73 12.20 15.23 -5.02
C ILE A 73 12.06 16.68 -5.51
N PRO A 74 11.20 17.54 -4.93
CA PRO A 74 11.15 18.95 -5.32
C PRO A 74 12.50 19.67 -5.22
N ASP A 75 13.27 19.43 -4.16
CA ASP A 75 14.58 20.07 -3.98
C ASP A 75 15.59 19.56 -5.00
N LEU A 76 15.57 18.26 -5.32
CA LEU A 76 16.35 17.70 -6.42
C LEU A 76 15.99 18.36 -7.75
N LEU A 77 14.69 18.54 -8.05
CA LEU A 77 14.22 19.17 -9.29
C LEU A 77 14.64 20.64 -9.40
N LYS A 78 14.71 21.40 -8.30
CA LYS A 78 15.25 22.78 -8.31
C LYS A 78 16.72 22.83 -8.71
N ASN A 79 17.48 21.80 -8.35
CA ASN A 79 18.91 21.71 -8.68
C ASN A 79 19.14 21.29 -10.13
N PHE A 80 18.15 20.67 -10.78
CA PHE A 80 18.14 20.49 -12.22
C PHE A 80 17.74 21.82 -12.87
N SER A 81 18.73 22.68 -13.12
CA SER A 81 18.54 23.88 -13.95
C SER A 81 17.89 23.48 -15.28
N ASN A 82 16.88 24.25 -15.71
CA ASN A 82 16.25 24.04 -17.00
C ASN A 82 17.32 24.15 -18.10
N PRO A 83 17.64 23.07 -18.84
CA PRO A 83 18.66 23.12 -19.89
C PRO A 83 18.24 23.97 -21.10
N TYR A 84 17.01 24.50 -21.08
CA TYR A 84 16.44 25.42 -22.07
C TYR A 84 16.29 26.86 -21.55
N GLN A 85 16.95 27.23 -20.44
CA GLN A 85 17.25 28.63 -20.10
C GLN A 85 18.69 28.98 -20.48
#